data_AF-A0A943HCR5-F1
#
_entry.id   AF-A0A943HCR5-F1
#
_cell.length_a   1.000
_cell.length_b   1.000
_cell.length_c   1.000
_cell.angle_alpha   90.00
_cell.angle_beta   90.00
_cell.angle_gamma   90.00
#
_symmetry.space_group_name_H-M   'P 1'
#
loop_
_entity.id
_entity.type
_entity.pdbx_description
1 polymer ?
#
loop_
_entity_poly.entity_id
_entity_poly.type
_entity_poly.pdbx_seq_one_letter_code
_entity_poly.pdbx_strand_id
1 'polypeptide(L)'
;MLYILLAILSGVSVVLSRIVNFKLAEEIGTFQGTFFNYLTGFITSLIFFFLTKDYININELSIPFYAYLGGTIGILVVLMFNYITPKVSSFSLSLLVFIGQLSIGIIIDYFSNNTISIGKILGGLLILLGLSYNIFIDKKAQETESLNIIE
;
A
#
# COMPACT_ATOMS: atom_id res chain seq x y z
N MET A 1 -8.84 11.33 -18.24
CA MET A 1 -7.38 11.54 -18.15
C MET A 1 -6.92 11.93 -16.75
N LEU A 2 -7.54 12.93 -16.10
CA LEU A 2 -7.17 13.36 -14.74
C LEU A 2 -7.17 12.23 -13.70
N TYR A 3 -8.22 11.39 -13.66
CA TYR A 3 -8.28 10.26 -12.72
C TYR A 3 -7.14 9.24 -12.91
N ILE A 4 -6.69 9.03 -14.14
CA ILE A 4 -5.55 8.13 -14.44
C ILE A 4 -4.27 8.75 -13.88
N LEU A 5 -4.06 10.06 -14.10
CA LEU A 5 -2.90 10.77 -13.57
C LEU A 5 -2.88 10.74 -12.03
N LEU A 6 -4.02 10.99 -11.39
CA LEU A 6 -4.14 10.93 -9.93
C LEU A 6 -3.88 9.52 -9.38
N ALA A 7 -4.35 8.47 -10.07
CA ALA A 7 -4.06 7.09 -9.70
C ALA A 7 -2.56 6.76 -9.79
N ILE A 8 -1.89 7.22 -10.86
CA ILE A 8 -0.43 7.06 -11.03
C ILE A 8 0.31 7.80 -9.91
N LEU A 9 -0.04 9.07 -9.66
CA LEU A 9 0.56 9.87 -8.59
C LEU A 9 0.34 9.26 -7.21
N SER A 10 -0.82 8.66 -6.96
CA SER A 10 -1.09 7.90 -5.74
C SER A 10 -0.14 6.71 -5.61
N GLY A 11 0.06 5.94 -6.67
CA GLY A 11 1.02 4.82 -6.68
C GLY A 11 2.45 5.25 -6.38
N VAL A 12 2.91 6.34 -7.01
CA VAL A 12 4.22 6.95 -6.73
C VAL A 12 4.32 7.36 -5.26
N SER A 13 3.29 8.04 -4.75
CA SER A 13 3.24 8.52 -3.36
C SER A 13 3.29 7.37 -2.35
N VAL A 14 2.60 6.26 -2.61
CA VAL A 14 2.62 5.06 -1.76
C VAL A 14 4.02 4.47 -1.65
N VAL A 15 4.73 4.33 -2.77
CA VAL A 15 6.08 3.76 -2.78
C VAL A 15 7.08 4.69 -2.08
N LEU A 16 7.04 6.00 -2.37
CA LEU A 16 7.91 6.98 -1.72
C LEU A 16 7.65 7.06 -0.22
N SER A 17 6.38 7.16 0.19
CA SER A 17 5.97 7.19 1.60
C SER A 17 6.47 5.95 2.34
N ARG A 18 6.29 4.76 1.77
CA ARG A 18 6.80 3.51 2.33
C ARG A 18 8.32 3.57 2.58
N ILE A 19 9.10 4.01 1.59
CA ILE A 19 10.57 4.05 1.70
C ILE A 19 11.02 5.07 2.76
N VAL A 20 10.43 6.28 2.76
CA VAL A 20 10.75 7.32 3.75
C VAL A 20 10.38 6.87 5.16
N ASN A 21 9.19 6.28 5.33
CA ASN A 21 8.72 5.77 6.62
C ASN A 21 9.60 4.65 7.14
N PHE A 22 10.01 3.72 6.26
CA PHE A 22 10.93 2.66 6.62
C PHE A 22 12.28 3.22 7.07
N LYS A 23 12.88 4.16 6.33
CA LYS A 23 14.15 4.77 6.71
C LYS A 23 14.09 5.45 8.07
N LEU A 24 13.00 6.17 8.37
CA LEU A 24 12.81 6.73 9.71
C LEU A 24 12.70 5.62 10.76
N ALA A 25 11.89 4.60 10.50
CA ALA A 25 11.71 3.48 11.42
C ALA A 25 12.99 2.66 11.66
N GLU A 26 13.91 2.61 10.69
CA GLU A 26 15.22 1.99 10.82
C GLU A 26 16.10 2.75 11.84
N GLU A 27 16.03 4.08 11.83
CA GLU A 27 16.81 4.95 12.72
C GLU A 27 16.27 5.00 14.16
N ILE A 28 14.94 5.15 14.32
CA ILE A 28 14.32 5.43 15.63
C ILE A 28 13.42 4.31 16.16
N GLY A 29 13.29 3.21 15.42
CA GLY A 29 12.42 2.09 15.76
C GLY A 29 11.06 2.13 15.07
N THR A 30 10.48 0.94 14.83
CA THR A 30 9.25 0.77 14.05
C THR A 30 8.04 1.51 14.63
N PHE A 31 7.80 1.42 15.94
CA PHE A 31 6.67 2.07 16.58
C PHE A 31 6.82 3.60 16.60
N GLN A 32 8.03 4.10 16.88
CA GLN A 32 8.34 5.53 16.86
C GLN A 32 8.22 6.10 15.44
N GLY A 33 8.75 5.41 14.43
CA GLY A 33 8.61 5.80 13.03
C GLY A 33 7.14 5.85 12.59
N THR A 34 6.34 4.85 12.98
CA THR A 34 4.89 4.86 12.71
C THR A 34 4.18 6.02 13.42
N PHE A 35 4.54 6.32 14.68
CA PHE A 35 4.01 7.47 15.39
C PHE A 35 4.28 8.78 14.64
N PHE A 36 5.52 9.03 14.22
CA PHE A 36 5.87 10.24 13.48
C PHE A 36 5.21 10.31 12.09
N ASN A 37 5.06 9.19 11.39
CA ASN A 37 4.26 9.14 10.16
C ASN A 37 2.82 9.63 10.39
N TYR A 38 2.16 9.16 11.45
CA TYR A 38 0.79 9.58 11.75
C TYR A 38 0.70 11.01 12.29
N LEU A 39 1.67 11.44 13.10
CA LEU A 39 1.72 12.80 13.60
C LEU A 39 1.87 13.81 12.45
N THR A 40 2.82 13.57 11.54
CA THR A 40 3.04 14.43 10.37
C THR A 40 1.87 14.38 9.39
N GLY A 41 1.28 13.20 9.17
CA GLY A 41 0.06 13.04 8.39
C GLY A 41 -1.13 13.80 8.99
N PHE A 42 -1.31 13.73 10.31
CA PHE A 42 -2.34 14.47 11.03
C PHE A 42 -2.17 15.98 10.88
N ILE A 43 -0.97 16.51 11.14
CA ILE A 43 -0.66 17.94 10.96
C ILE A 43 -0.94 18.38 9.53
N THR A 44 -0.50 17.59 8.54
CA THR A 44 -0.73 17.89 7.12
C THR A 44 -2.22 17.89 6.79
N SER A 45 -2.97 16.91 7.28
CA SER A 45 -4.43 16.84 7.06
C SER A 45 -5.17 18.02 7.67
N LEU A 46 -4.76 18.50 8.85
CA LEU A 46 -5.32 19.72 9.46
C LEU A 46 -5.05 20.96 8.60
N ILE A 47 -3.84 21.11 8.07
CA ILE A 47 -3.49 22.22 7.17
C ILE A 47 -4.43 22.20 5.95
N PHE A 48 -4.58 21.05 5.29
CA PHE A 48 -5.50 20.93 4.15
C PHE A 48 -6.95 21.21 4.54
N PHE A 49 -7.42 20.72 5.68
CA PHE A 49 -8.78 20.98 6.17
C PHE A 49 -9.05 22.49 6.30
N PHE A 50 -8.14 23.25 6.92
CA PHE A 50 -8.29 24.70 7.06
C PHE A 50 -8.13 25.47 5.74
N LEU A 51 -7.32 24.97 4.79
CA LEU A 51 -7.15 25.62 3.49
C LEU A 51 -8.41 25.53 2.61
N THR A 52 -9.13 24.42 2.66
CA THR A 52 -10.35 24.22 1.85
C THR A 52 -11.53 25.08 2.35
N LYS A 53 -11.46 25.60 3.58
CA LYS A 53 -12.54 26.34 4.26
C LYS A 53 -13.84 25.55 4.40
N ASP A 54 -13.77 24.23 4.33
CA ASP A 54 -14.90 23.37 4.66
C ASP A 54 -15.21 23.48 6.15
N TYR A 55 -16.49 23.46 6.50
CA TYR A 55 -16.94 23.47 7.88
C TYR A 55 -17.28 22.04 8.33
N ILE A 56 -16.96 21.72 9.59
CA ILE A 56 -17.38 20.47 10.21
C ILE A 56 -18.91 20.49 10.27
N ASN A 57 -19.56 19.62 9.50
CA ASN A 57 -21.01 19.52 9.55
C ASN A 57 -21.40 18.63 10.74
N ILE A 58 -22.05 19.22 11.74
CA ILE A 58 -22.41 18.54 12.99
C ILE A 58 -23.43 17.42 12.74
N ASN A 59 -24.11 17.39 11.59
CA ASN A 59 -24.99 16.27 11.19
C ASN A 59 -24.23 15.00 10.77
N GLU A 60 -22.90 15.03 10.72
CA GLU A 60 -22.04 13.85 10.48
C GLU A 60 -22.10 12.81 11.60
N LEU A 61 -22.77 13.09 12.74
CA LEU A 61 -23.04 12.08 13.78
C LEU A 61 -23.89 10.88 13.29
N SER A 62 -24.51 10.99 12.12
CA SER A 62 -25.24 9.88 11.47
C SER A 62 -24.33 8.89 10.72
N ILE A 63 -23.04 9.23 10.53
CA ILE A 63 -22.08 8.36 9.84
C ILE A 63 -21.66 7.23 10.79
N PRO A 64 -21.65 5.97 10.34
CA PRO A 64 -21.30 4.85 11.19
C PRO A 64 -19.84 4.91 11.64
N PHE A 65 -19.60 4.60 12.92
CA PHE A 65 -18.29 4.74 13.56
C PHE A 65 -17.14 4.05 12.80
N TYR A 66 -17.39 2.90 12.16
CA TYR A 66 -16.36 2.17 11.41
C TYR A 66 -15.76 2.98 10.25
N ALA A 67 -16.49 3.96 9.70
CA ALA A 67 -16.00 4.80 8.61
C ALA A 67 -14.80 5.67 9.05
N TYR A 68 -14.72 6.00 10.34
CA TYR A 68 -13.62 6.80 10.90
C TYR A 68 -12.37 5.96 11.24
N LEU A 69 -12.45 4.63 11.16
CA LEU A 69 -11.33 3.73 11.50
C LEU A 69 -10.28 3.59 10.39
N GLY A 70 -10.43 4.29 9.25
CA GLY A 70 -9.48 4.23 8.14
C GLY A 70 -8.04 4.57 8.56
N GLY A 71 -7.85 5.58 9.40
CA GLY A 71 -6.53 5.92 9.95
C GLY A 71 -5.95 4.82 10.83
N THR A 72 -6.79 4.11 11.60
CA THR A 72 -6.35 2.99 12.44
C THR A 72 -5.87 1.82 11.60
N ILE A 73 -6.59 1.49 10.52
CA ILE A 73 -6.16 0.46 9.55
C ILE A 73 -4.83 0.86 8.92
N GLY A 74 -4.67 2.13 8.56
CA GLY A 74 -3.42 2.62 8.00
C GLY A 74 -2.22 2.49 8.96
N ILE A 75 -2.41 2.55 10.29
CA ILE A 75 -1.32 2.32 11.26
C ILE A 75 -0.75 0.92 11.05
N LEU A 76 -1.62 -0.08 10.91
CA LEU A 76 -1.22 -1.47 10.65
C LEU A 76 -0.48 -1.59 9.32
N VAL A 77 -0.92 -0.89 8.28
CA VAL A 77 -0.23 -0.87 6.97
C VAL A 77 1.20 -0.35 7.11
N VAL A 78 1.40 0.77 7.82
CA VAL A 78 2.73 1.35 8.01
C VAL A 78 3.62 0.43 8.85
N LEU A 79 3.10 -0.20 9.89
CA LEU A 79 3.84 -1.20 10.68
C LEU A 79 4.30 -2.38 9.82
N MET A 80 3.40 -2.95 9.02
CA MET A 80 3.72 -4.05 8.10
C MET A 80 4.77 -3.62 7.07
N PHE A 81 4.64 -2.42 6.50
CA PHE A 81 5.60 -1.88 5.56
C PHE A 81 6.97 -1.64 6.18
N ASN A 82 7.05 -1.06 7.37
CA ASN A 82 8.32 -0.87 8.06
C ASN A 82 9.03 -2.22 8.32
N TYR A 83 8.26 -3.29 8.57
CA TYR A 83 8.81 -4.64 8.77
C TYR A 83 9.24 -5.36 7.49
N ILE A 84 8.49 -5.21 6.39
CA ILE A 84 8.69 -5.97 5.14
C ILE A 84 9.62 -5.25 4.16
N THR A 85 9.62 -3.91 4.14
CA THR A 85 10.44 -3.10 3.22
C THR A 85 11.94 -3.47 3.22
N PRO A 86 12.62 -3.76 4.35
CA PRO A 86 14.03 -4.16 4.31
C PRO A 86 14.27 -5.59 3.82
N LYS A 87 13.22 -6.42 3.72
CA LYS A 87 13.32 -7.86 3.45
C LYS A 87 13.01 -8.26 2.02
N VAL A 88 12.31 -7.37 1.30
CA VAL A 88 11.78 -7.65 -0.03
C VAL A 88 12.11 -6.47 -0.93
N SER A 89 12.51 -6.74 -2.17
CA SER A 89 12.78 -5.68 -3.15
C SER A 89 11.55 -4.78 -3.30
N SER A 90 11.78 -3.48 -3.56
CA SER A 90 10.70 -2.50 -3.72
C SER A 90 9.71 -2.91 -4.83
N PHE A 91 10.22 -3.54 -5.89
CA PHE A 91 9.42 -4.06 -7.00
C PHE A 91 8.54 -5.23 -6.56
N SER A 92 9.12 -6.29 -5.99
CA SER A 92 8.38 -7.49 -5.58
C SER A 92 7.36 -7.17 -4.49
N LEU A 93 7.68 -6.28 -3.55
CA LEU A 93 6.74 -5.84 -2.51
C LEU A 93 5.56 -5.08 -3.10
N SER A 94 5.79 -4.15 -4.03
CA SER A 94 4.71 -3.41 -4.68
C SER A 94 3.78 -4.34 -5.47
N LEU A 95 4.33 -5.35 -6.14
CA LEU A 95 3.54 -6.32 -6.90
C LEU A 95 2.71 -7.24 -5.98
N LEU A 96 3.28 -7.72 -4.88
CA LEU A 96 2.56 -8.52 -3.89
C LEU A 96 1.42 -7.74 -3.22
N VAL A 97 1.67 -6.47 -2.88
CA VAL A 97 0.63 -5.55 -2.36
C VAL A 97 -0.48 -5.34 -3.39
N PHE A 98 -0.11 -5.10 -4.65
CA PHE A 98 -1.07 -4.91 -5.74
C PHE A 98 -1.98 -6.13 -5.93
N ILE A 99 -1.44 -7.35 -5.85
CA ILE A 99 -2.23 -8.58 -5.87
C ILE A 99 -3.25 -8.59 -4.73
N GLY A 100 -2.83 -8.31 -3.50
CA GLY A 100 -3.73 -8.27 -2.35
C GLY A 100 -4.86 -7.24 -2.53
N GLN A 101 -4.52 -6.05 -3.03
CA GLN A 101 -5.48 -4.99 -3.35
C GLN A 101 -6.47 -5.38 -4.45
N LEU A 102 -5.98 -6.06 -5.50
CA LEU A 102 -6.82 -6.55 -6.60
C LEU A 102 -7.76 -7.65 -6.11
N SER A 103 -7.27 -8.62 -5.33
CA SER A 103 -8.07 -9.70 -4.76
C SER A 103 -9.20 -9.18 -3.88
N ILE A 104 -8.90 -8.27 -2.93
CA ILE A 104 -9.94 -7.69 -2.07
C ILE A 104 -10.89 -6.80 -2.85
N GLY A 105 -10.40 -6.08 -3.88
CA GLY A 105 -11.24 -5.27 -4.77
C GLY A 105 -12.30 -6.10 -5.50
N ILE A 106 -11.93 -7.27 -6.04
CA ILE A 106 -12.87 -8.20 -6.66
C ILE A 106 -13.90 -8.71 -5.64
N ILE A 107 -13.47 -9.03 -4.42
CA ILE A 107 -14.37 -9.50 -3.36
C ILE A 107 -15.38 -8.40 -2.99
N ILE A 108 -14.93 -7.16 -2.81
CA ILE A 108 -15.80 -6.02 -2.51
C ILE A 108 -16.78 -5.77 -3.66
N ASP A 109 -16.32 -5.79 -4.91
CA ASP A 109 -17.18 -5.63 -6.08
C ASP A 109 -18.28 -6.70 -6.15
N TYR A 110 -17.93 -7.95 -5.82
CA TYR A 110 -18.90 -9.04 -5.75
C TYR A 110 -19.97 -8.79 -4.70
N PHE A 111 -19.59 -8.43 -3.47
CA PHE A 111 -20.56 -8.17 -2.40
C PHE A 111 -21.38 -6.90 -2.62
N SER A 112 -20.81 -5.88 -3.27
CA SER A 112 -21.51 -4.62 -3.52
C SER A 112 -22.48 -4.71 -4.69
N ASN A 113 -22.09 -5.40 -5.77
CA ASN A 113 -22.79 -5.33 -7.06
C ASN A 113 -23.29 -6.69 -7.56
N ASN A 114 -23.07 -7.79 -6.82
CA ASN A 114 -23.37 -9.17 -7.21
C ASN A 114 -22.83 -9.56 -8.61
N THR A 115 -21.80 -8.87 -9.09
CA THR A 115 -21.22 -9.08 -10.41
C THR A 115 -19.76 -9.44 -10.29
N ILE A 116 -19.39 -10.56 -10.89
CA ILE A 116 -18.00 -10.97 -11.05
C ILE A 116 -17.61 -10.71 -12.50
N SER A 117 -16.71 -9.75 -12.71
CA SER A 117 -16.13 -9.56 -14.03
C SER A 117 -15.07 -10.63 -14.28
N ILE A 118 -15.34 -11.57 -15.19
CA ILE A 118 -14.37 -12.58 -15.64
C ILE A 118 -13.06 -11.92 -16.09
N GLY A 119 -13.13 -10.73 -16.71
CA GLY A 119 -11.94 -9.98 -17.12
C GLY A 119 -11.04 -9.58 -15.95
N LYS A 120 -11.61 -9.17 -14.80
CA LYS A 120 -10.84 -8.85 -13.59
C LYS A 120 -10.13 -10.08 -13.03
N ILE A 121 -10.79 -11.24 -13.07
CA ILE A 121 -10.20 -12.52 -12.64
C ILE A 121 -9.05 -12.93 -13.54
N LEU A 122 -9.27 -12.93 -14.87
CA LEU A 122 -8.24 -13.29 -15.84
C LEU A 122 -7.04 -12.34 -15.78
N GLY A 123 -7.29 -11.03 -15.66
CA GLY A 123 -6.23 -10.04 -15.45
C GLY A 123 -5.45 -10.28 -14.17
N GLY A 124 -6.15 -10.55 -13.05
CA GLY A 124 -5.52 -10.91 -11.78
C GLY A 124 -4.65 -12.17 -11.87
N LEU A 125 -5.14 -13.21 -12.56
CA LEU A 125 -4.37 -14.44 -12.82
C LEU A 125 -3.11 -14.17 -13.65
N LEU A 126 -3.21 -13.35 -14.70
CA LEU A 126 -2.04 -12.97 -15.50
C LEU A 126 -0.98 -12.24 -14.66
N ILE A 127 -1.39 -11.31 -13.79
CA ILE A 127 -0.48 -10.61 -12.88
C ILE A 127 0.19 -11.58 -11.90
N LEU A 128 -0.58 -12.51 -11.31
CA LEU A 128 -0.07 -13.54 -10.40
C LEU A 128 0.96 -14.46 -11.07
N LEU A 129 0.69 -14.89 -12.30
CA LEU A 129 1.61 -15.70 -13.09
C LEU A 129 2.89 -14.93 -13.43
N GLY A 130 2.76 -13.67 -13.83
CA GLY A 130 3.89 -12.77 -14.09
C GLY A 130 4.78 -12.58 -12.87
N LEU A 131 4.18 -12.36 -11.69
CA LEU A 131 4.93 -12.27 -10.43
C LEU A 131 5.65 -13.58 -10.10
N SER A 132 4.94 -14.71 -10.17
CA SER A 132 5.49 -16.02 -9.82
C SER A 132 6.70 -16.36 -10.69
N TYR A 133 6.62 -16.03 -11.98
CA TYR A 133 7.74 -16.15 -12.91
C TYR A 133 8.91 -15.24 -12.54
N ASN A 134 8.65 -13.97 -12.20
CA ASN A 134 9.69 -13.03 -11.79
C ASN A 134 10.42 -13.49 -10.51
N ILE A 135 9.68 -13.90 -9.47
CA ILE A 135 10.27 -14.43 -8.23
C ILE A 135 11.15 -15.66 -8.52
N PHE A 136 10.70 -16.54 -9.42
CA PHE A 136 11.48 -17.73 -9.80
C PHE A 136 12.80 -17.36 -10.48
N ILE A 137 12.80 -16.33 -11.35
CA ILE A 137 14.02 -15.82 -11.98
C ILE A 137 14.94 -15.17 -10.94
N ASP A 138 14.42 -14.31 -10.07
CA ASP A 138 15.22 -13.62 -9.06
C ASP A 138 15.91 -14.61 -8.12
N LYS A 139 15.20 -15.67 -7.70
CA LYS A 139 15.77 -16.74 -6.88
C LYS A 139 16.91 -17.47 -7.61
N LYS A 140 16.72 -17.80 -8.89
CA LYS A 140 17.74 -18.47 -9.70
C LYS A 140 18.97 -17.61 -9.92
N ALA A 141 18.79 -16.30 -10.08
CA ALA A 141 19.90 -15.36 -10.20
C ALA A 141 20.73 -15.31 -8.90
N GLN A 142 20.06 -15.23 -7.74
CA GLN A 142 20.72 -15.26 -6.42
C GLN A 142 21.48 -16.57 -6.16
N GLU A 143 20.90 -17.71 -6.50
CA GLU A 143 21.58 -19.03 -6.39
C GLU A 143 22.85 -19.08 -7.27
N THR A 144 22.79 -18.57 -8.49
CA THR A 144 23.93 -18.53 -9.42
C THR A 144 25.06 -17.62 -8.92
N GLU A 145 24.71 -16.44 -8.39
CA GLU A 145 25.68 -15.50 -7.83
C GLU A 145 26.36 -16.06 -6.57
N SER A 146 25.62 -16.77 -5.71
CA SER A 146 26.18 -17.42 -4.53
C SER A 146 27.19 -18.53 -4.87
N LEU A 147 26.96 -19.28 -5.96
CA LEU A 147 27.88 -20.33 -6.43
C LEU A 147 29.20 -19.73 -6.95
N ASN A 148 29.13 -18.62 -7.70
CA ASN A 148 30.31 -17.94 -8.26
C ASN A 148 31.19 -17.25 -7.19
N ILE A 149 30.69 -17.02 -5.98
CA ILE A 149 31.48 -16.45 -4.86
C ILE A 149 32.28 -17.54 -4.13
N ILE A 150 31.89 -18.81 -4.27
CA ILE A 150 32.49 -19.96 -3.58
C ILE A 150 33.59 -20.63 -4.44
N GLU A 151 33.60 -20.39 -5.75
CA GLU A 151 34.68 -20.77 -6.69
C GLU A 151 35.80 -19.72 -6.75
#